data_AF-A0A925DBR3-F1
#
_entry.id   AF-A0A925DBR3-F1
#
_cell.length_a   1.000
_cell.length_b   1.000
_cell.length_c   1.000
_cell.angle_alpha   90.00
_cell.angle_beta   90.00
_cell.angle_gamma   90.00
#
_symmetry.space_group_name_H-M   'P 1'
#
loop_
_entity.id
_entity.type
_entity.pdbx_description
1 polymer ?
#
loop_
_entity_poly.entity_id
_entity_poly.type
_entity_poly.pdbx_seq_one_letter_code
_entity_poly.pdbx_strand_id
1 'polypeptide(L)'
;LVLQERRKDDQQVRLGGVGSIIAHEIERRTGKETRTVVLGHLQRGGAPTTFDRVVATQFGAHAVRLIIERKFGHMVCYQPPQMDSVPIIDAIQLSTVDIDGTAVQAARALGISFGNDFHDLPFKYQPEATVAASTDKQLDEAVARRKAKTAKA
;
A
#
# COMPACT_ATOMS: atom_id res chain seq x y z
N LEU A 1 -0.76 12.90 17.11
CA LEU A 1 0.70 12.82 16.88
C LEU A 1 1.38 12.46 18.19
N VAL A 2 2.29 11.48 18.20
CA VAL A 2 3.02 11.07 19.41
C VAL A 2 4.32 11.86 19.48
N LEU A 3 4.49 12.62 20.57
CA LEU A 3 5.66 13.47 20.81
C LEU A 3 6.72 12.67 21.56
N GLN A 4 7.93 12.61 21.03
CA GLN A 4 9.04 11.90 21.68
C GLN A 4 9.80 12.82 22.66
N GLU A 5 9.89 14.13 22.35
CA GLU A 5 10.51 15.14 23.20
C GLU A 5 9.65 16.42 23.22
N ARG A 6 9.48 17.02 24.42
CA ARG A 6 8.84 18.33 24.55
C ARG A 6 9.82 19.43 24.14
N ARG A 7 9.30 20.41 23.40
CA ARG A 7 10.02 21.56 22.82
C ARG A 7 11.06 22.14 23.79
N LYS A 8 12.34 22.08 23.42
CA LYS A 8 13.36 23.06 23.84
C LYS A 8 13.47 24.08 22.71
N ASP A 9 13.60 25.36 23.07
CA ASP A 9 13.53 26.48 22.13
C ASP A 9 14.42 26.27 20.88
N ASP A 10 13.82 26.57 19.72
CA ASP A 10 14.39 26.55 18.37
C ASP A 10 14.67 25.17 17.70
N GLN A 11 14.18 24.06 18.25
CA GLN A 11 14.32 22.73 17.61
C GLN A 11 13.03 22.22 16.97
N GLN A 12 13.16 21.58 15.80
CA GLN A 12 12.05 20.84 15.18
C GLN A 12 11.54 19.74 16.11
N VAL A 13 10.21 19.64 16.22
CA VAL A 13 9.56 18.66 17.09
C VAL A 13 9.85 17.24 16.61
N ARG A 14 10.48 16.44 17.46
CA ARG A 14 10.71 15.01 17.17
C ARG A 14 9.43 14.22 17.42
N LEU A 15 8.79 13.83 16.32
CA LEU A 15 7.65 12.91 16.31
C LEU A 15 8.17 11.47 16.31
N GLY A 16 7.59 10.61 17.15
CA GLY A 16 8.04 9.23 17.26
C GLY A 16 7.31 8.44 18.35
N GLY A 17 7.56 7.14 18.43
CA GLY A 17 7.08 6.29 19.53
C GLY A 17 5.71 5.64 19.34
N VAL A 18 4.96 5.98 18.29
CA VAL A 18 3.65 5.35 18.00
C VAL A 18 3.75 3.83 17.89
N GLY A 19 4.85 3.32 17.31
CA GLY A 19 5.06 1.88 17.20
C GLY A 19 5.18 1.16 18.54
N SER A 20 5.69 1.83 19.59
CA SER A 20 5.76 1.27 20.95
C SER A 20 4.38 1.22 21.59
N ILE A 21 3.56 2.26 21.40
CA ILE A 21 2.17 2.27 21.87
C ILE A 21 1.38 1.14 21.21
N ILE A 22 1.52 0.99 19.89
CA ILE A 22 0.85 -0.08 19.14
C ILE A 22 1.33 -1.46 19.61
N ALA A 23 2.64 -1.66 19.77
CA ALA A 23 3.17 -2.94 20.24
C ALA A 23 2.64 -3.32 21.63
N HIS A 24 2.62 -2.38 22.56
CA HIS A 24 2.06 -2.59 23.89
C HIS A 24 0.57 -2.95 23.83
N GLU A 25 -0.20 -2.27 22.99
CA GLU A 25 -1.63 -2.55 22.84
C GLU A 25 -1.91 -3.91 22.18
N ILE A 26 -1.07 -4.33 21.22
CA ILE A 26 -1.16 -5.67 20.62
C ILE A 26 -0.84 -6.74 21.67
N GLU A 27 0.24 -6.57 22.43
CA GLU A 27 0.64 -7.51 23.48
C GLU A 27 -0.46 -7.63 24.55
N ARG A 28 -1.01 -6.51 25.01
CA ARG A 28 -2.12 -6.47 25.98
C ARG A 28 -3.36 -7.20 25.48
N ARG A 29 -3.70 -7.11 24.19
CA ARG A 29 -4.89 -7.75 23.61
C ARG A 29 -4.69 -9.22 23.25
N THR A 30 -3.48 -9.61 22.89
CA THR A 30 -3.19 -10.95 22.34
C THR A 30 -2.46 -11.88 23.30
N GLY A 31 -1.86 -11.34 24.36
CA GLY A 31 -0.99 -12.08 25.28
C GLY A 31 0.33 -12.55 24.65
N LYS A 32 0.68 -12.03 23.48
CA LYS A 32 1.89 -12.42 22.74
C LYS A 32 2.95 -11.32 22.85
N GLU A 33 4.19 -11.74 23.13
CA GLU A 33 5.34 -10.84 23.12
C GLU A 33 5.39 -10.08 21.78
N THR A 34 5.38 -8.75 21.84
CA THR A 34 5.34 -7.90 20.66
C THR A 34 6.50 -6.90 20.69
N ARG A 35 7.26 -6.82 19.60
CA ARG A 35 8.43 -5.93 19.50
C ARG A 35 8.24 -4.92 18.38
N THR A 36 8.65 -3.68 18.63
CA THR A 36 8.73 -2.64 17.62
C THR A 36 10.17 -2.51 17.11
N VAL A 37 10.34 -2.39 15.80
CA VAL A 37 11.66 -2.11 15.19
C VAL A 37 11.57 -0.82 14.38
N VAL A 38 12.50 0.11 14.64
CA VAL A 38 12.66 1.35 13.87
C VAL A 38 13.92 1.23 13.04
N LEU A 39 13.78 1.04 11.73
CA LEU A 39 14.91 0.79 10.83
C LEU A 39 15.84 2.00 10.67
N GLY A 40 15.30 3.22 10.72
CA GLY A 40 16.09 4.45 10.65
C GLY A 40 16.96 4.55 9.39
N HIS A 41 18.24 4.92 9.58
CA HIS A 41 19.21 5.15 8.50
C HIS A 41 19.46 3.93 7.60
N LEU A 42 19.13 2.71 8.06
CA LEU A 42 19.27 1.49 7.28
C LEU A 42 18.48 1.57 5.96
N GLN A 43 17.33 2.25 5.95
CA GLN A 43 16.49 2.42 4.75
C GLN A 43 17.13 3.26 3.64
N ARG A 44 18.17 4.04 3.97
CA ARG A 44 18.91 4.89 3.02
C ARG A 44 20.29 4.33 2.68
N GLY A 45 20.66 3.20 3.27
CA GLY A 45 21.93 2.51 3.03
C GLY A 45 21.78 1.36 2.05
N GLY A 46 22.88 0.62 1.87
CA GLY A 46 22.93 -0.53 0.97
C GLY A 46 23.38 -0.18 -0.45
N ALA A 47 23.68 -1.22 -1.23
CA ALA A 47 24.03 -1.05 -2.63
C ALA A 47 22.76 -0.80 -3.47
N PRO A 48 22.81 0.08 -4.48
CA PRO A 48 21.67 0.33 -5.36
C PRO A 48 21.28 -0.96 -6.09
N THR A 49 19.97 -1.15 -6.21
CA THR A 49 19.40 -2.31 -6.91
C THR A 49 19.73 -2.26 -8.41
N THR A 50 19.53 -3.38 -9.13
CA THR A 50 19.69 -3.40 -10.59
C THR A 50 18.80 -2.35 -11.25
N PHE A 51 17.57 -2.19 -10.76
CA PHE A 51 16.65 -1.18 -11.24
C PHE A 51 17.18 0.24 -11.04
N ASP A 52 17.64 0.57 -9.82
CA ASP A 52 18.21 1.88 -9.52
C ASP A 52 19.39 2.22 -10.43
N ARG A 53 20.28 1.24 -10.68
CA ARG A 53 21.44 1.41 -11.57
C ARG A 53 21.01 1.68 -13.01
N VAL A 54 20.05 0.91 -13.53
CA VAL A 54 19.55 1.08 -14.89
C VAL A 54 18.89 2.44 -15.05
N VAL A 55 17.99 2.81 -14.13
CA VAL A 55 17.28 4.10 -14.16
C VAL A 55 18.28 5.25 -14.03
N ALA A 56 19.19 5.22 -13.06
CA ALA A 56 20.20 6.26 -12.89
C ALA A 56 21.07 6.46 -14.15
N THR A 57 21.44 5.37 -14.82
CA THR A 57 22.20 5.43 -16.08
C THR A 57 21.40 6.10 -17.19
N GLN A 58 20.11 5.74 -17.33
CA GLN A 58 19.21 6.37 -18.31
C GLN A 58 19.00 7.86 -18.02
N PHE A 59 18.83 8.24 -16.74
CA PHE A 59 18.72 9.64 -16.32
C PHE A 59 19.96 10.44 -16.72
N GLY A 60 21.16 9.92 -16.42
CA GLY A 60 22.42 10.58 -16.78
C GLY A 60 22.58 10.77 -18.29
N ALA A 61 22.32 9.72 -19.08
CA ALA A 61 22.36 9.79 -20.54
C ALA A 61 21.37 10.81 -21.10
N HIS A 62 20.14 10.84 -20.57
CA HIS A 62 19.12 11.79 -21.01
C HIS A 62 19.47 13.24 -20.63
N ALA A 63 20.02 13.46 -19.44
CA ALA A 63 20.48 14.79 -19.02
C ALA A 63 21.55 15.35 -19.97
N VAL A 64 22.53 14.51 -20.37
CA VAL A 64 23.54 14.90 -21.37
C VAL A 64 22.89 15.24 -22.72
N ARG A 65 21.89 14.47 -23.15
CA ARG A 65 21.12 14.78 -24.36
C ARG A 65 20.45 16.15 -24.29
N LEU A 66 19.81 16.51 -23.17
CA LEU A 66 19.20 17.83 -22.99
C LEU A 66 20.22 18.97 -23.09
N ILE A 67 21.44 18.77 -22.58
CA ILE A 67 22.53 19.74 -22.71
C ILE A 67 22.92 19.94 -24.18
N ILE A 68 23.07 18.86 -24.95
CA ILE A 68 23.39 18.90 -26.39
C ILE A 68 22.28 19.64 -27.15
N GLU A 69 21.01 19.37 -26.81
CA GLU A 69 19.84 20.04 -27.37
C GLU A 69 19.64 21.49 -26.87
N ARG A 70 20.51 21.98 -25.98
CA ARG A 70 20.40 23.30 -25.32
C ARG A 70 19.08 23.53 -24.57
N LYS A 71 18.43 22.45 -24.12
CA LYS A 71 17.21 22.49 -23.30
C LYS A 71 17.54 22.65 -21.82
N PHE A 72 18.03 23.82 -21.47
CA PHE A 72 18.31 24.16 -20.07
C PHE A 72 17.02 24.39 -19.27
N GLY A 73 17.11 24.31 -17.94
CA GLY A 73 15.96 24.51 -17.05
C GLY A 73 14.93 23.38 -17.08
N HIS A 74 15.26 22.24 -17.71
CA HIS A 74 14.43 21.04 -17.71
C HIS A 74 14.98 20.00 -16.72
N MET A 75 14.07 19.28 -16.07
CA MET A 75 14.34 18.14 -15.21
C MET A 75 14.00 16.85 -15.96
N VAL A 76 14.90 15.88 -15.94
CA VAL A 76 14.62 14.54 -16.48
C VAL A 76 13.58 13.85 -15.59
N CYS A 77 12.60 13.17 -16.18
CA CYS A 77 11.59 12.40 -15.47
C CYS A 77 11.47 10.99 -16.05
N TYR A 78 11.04 10.06 -15.20
CA TYR A 78 10.73 8.69 -15.59
C TYR A 78 9.22 8.50 -15.64
N GLN A 79 8.69 8.22 -16.81
CA GLN A 79 7.32 7.76 -17.01
C GLN A 79 7.41 6.39 -17.66
N PRO A 80 7.47 5.30 -16.87
CA PRO A 80 7.76 3.98 -17.39
C PRO A 80 6.90 3.62 -18.62
N PRO A 81 7.50 3.10 -19.69
CA PRO A 81 8.93 2.80 -19.85
C PRO A 81 9.83 3.94 -20.35
N GLN A 82 9.31 5.15 -20.57
CA GLN A 82 10.03 6.25 -21.23
C GLN A 82 10.77 7.20 -20.26
N MET A 83 11.95 7.67 -20.70
CA MET A 83 12.58 8.89 -20.15
C MET A 83 12.07 10.11 -20.90
N ASP A 84 11.63 11.12 -20.16
CA ASP A 84 11.23 12.41 -20.71
C ASP A 84 11.84 13.57 -19.90
N SER A 85 11.49 14.80 -20.25
CA SER A 85 11.94 16.00 -19.56
C SER A 85 10.82 17.01 -19.42
N VAL A 86 10.72 17.64 -18.25
CA VAL A 86 9.73 18.68 -17.95
C VAL A 86 10.42 19.97 -17.50
N PRO A 87 9.86 21.16 -17.75
CA PRO A 87 10.38 22.40 -17.18
C PRO A 87 10.44 22.29 -15.64
N ILE A 88 11.56 22.69 -15.05
CA ILE A 88 11.75 22.56 -13.59
C ILE A 88 10.73 23.38 -12.80
N ILE A 89 10.23 24.49 -13.36
CA ILE A 89 9.22 25.33 -12.73
C ILE A 89 7.88 24.61 -12.53
N ASP A 90 7.56 23.67 -13.42
CA ASP A 90 6.35 22.85 -13.31
C ASP A 90 6.56 21.70 -12.33
N ALA A 91 7.80 21.18 -12.24
CA ALA A 91 8.16 20.05 -11.39
C ALA A 91 8.21 20.37 -9.89
N ILE A 92 8.40 21.63 -9.50
CA ILE A 92 8.49 22.03 -8.08
C ILE A 92 7.14 22.21 -7.39
N GLN A 93 6.04 22.02 -8.12
CA GLN A 93 4.70 22.09 -7.55
C GLN A 93 4.45 20.93 -6.56
N LEU A 94 3.54 21.14 -5.62
CA LEU A 94 3.19 20.12 -4.64
C LEU A 94 2.45 18.96 -5.34
N SER A 95 3.12 17.83 -5.47
CA SER A 95 2.48 16.59 -5.93
C SER A 95 1.66 15.97 -4.80
N THR A 96 0.33 15.99 -4.94
CA THR A 96 -0.58 15.30 -4.03
C THR A 96 -0.82 13.87 -4.50
N VAL A 97 -1.02 12.96 -3.55
CA VAL A 97 -1.47 11.60 -3.86
C VAL A 97 -2.90 11.67 -4.40
N ASP A 98 -3.13 11.07 -5.56
CA ASP A 98 -4.47 10.86 -6.08
C ASP A 98 -5.19 9.79 -5.23
N ILE A 99 -6.21 10.23 -4.50
CA ILE A 99 -6.99 9.38 -3.59
C ILE A 99 -7.78 8.32 -4.36
N ASP A 100 -8.15 8.61 -5.60
CA ASP A 100 -8.91 7.71 -6.45
C ASP A 100 -8.01 6.88 -7.38
N GLY A 101 -6.70 7.09 -7.31
CA GLY A 101 -5.70 6.40 -8.10
C GLY A 101 -5.69 4.89 -7.85
N THR A 102 -5.37 4.12 -8.90
CA THR A 102 -5.40 2.64 -8.90
C THR A 102 -4.59 2.03 -7.75
N ALA A 103 -3.41 2.58 -7.45
CA ALA A 103 -2.57 2.11 -6.35
C ALA A 103 -3.22 2.31 -4.97
N VAL A 104 -3.89 3.46 -4.76
CA VAL A 104 -4.60 3.74 -3.50
C VAL A 104 -5.82 2.82 -3.37
N GLN A 105 -6.57 2.63 -4.46
CA GLN A 105 -7.70 1.69 -4.46
C GLN A 105 -7.24 0.25 -4.19
N ALA A 106 -6.15 -0.20 -4.80
CA ALA A 106 -5.57 -1.51 -4.52
C ALA A 106 -5.06 -1.65 -3.08
N ALA A 107 -4.45 -0.61 -2.52
CA ALA A 107 -4.03 -0.63 -1.12
C ALA A 107 -5.24 -0.75 -0.17
N ARG A 108 -6.31 0.01 -0.42
CA ARG A 108 -7.57 -0.09 0.34
C ARG A 108 -8.22 -1.46 0.21
N ALA A 109 -8.20 -2.03 -0.99
CA ALA A 109 -8.67 -3.39 -1.26
C ALA A 109 -8.00 -4.44 -0.37
N LEU A 110 -6.70 -4.28 -0.13
CA LEU A 110 -5.89 -5.16 0.72
C LEU A 110 -6.05 -4.87 2.22
N GLY A 111 -6.93 -3.92 2.60
CA GLY A 111 -7.14 -3.52 3.99
C GLY A 111 -6.05 -2.61 4.54
N ILE A 112 -5.23 -1.98 3.69
CA ILE A 112 -4.23 -1.01 4.13
C ILE A 112 -4.95 0.28 4.54
N SER A 113 -4.77 0.69 5.80
CA SER A 113 -5.30 1.95 6.32
C SER A 113 -4.32 3.10 6.08
N PHE A 114 -4.84 4.24 5.65
CA PHE A 114 -4.10 5.50 5.50
C PHE A 114 -4.33 6.45 6.69
N GLY A 115 -4.96 5.99 7.77
CA GLY A 115 -5.27 6.82 8.93
C GLY A 115 -6.37 7.87 8.70
N ASN A 116 -7.23 7.63 7.71
CA ASN A 116 -8.42 8.42 7.42
C ASN A 116 -9.71 7.63 7.69
N ASP A 117 -10.84 8.31 7.86
CA ASP A 117 -12.14 7.71 8.20
C ASP A 117 -12.84 7.01 7.01
N PHE A 118 -12.07 6.51 6.04
CA PHE A 118 -12.63 5.83 4.88
C PHE A 118 -13.05 4.40 5.23
N HIS A 119 -14.36 4.22 5.44
CA HIS A 119 -14.99 2.92 5.71
C HIS A 119 -15.44 2.18 4.44
N ASP A 120 -15.48 2.86 3.29
CA ASP A 120 -15.90 2.26 2.03
C ASP A 120 -14.69 1.66 1.29
N LEU A 121 -14.67 0.33 1.21
CA LEU A 121 -13.80 -0.39 0.30
C LEU A 121 -14.14 0.03 -1.15
N PRO A 122 -13.15 0.08 -2.08
CA PRO A 122 -13.38 0.43 -3.48
C PRO A 122 -14.44 -0.44 -4.17
N PHE A 123 -14.68 -1.63 -3.62
CA PHE A 123 -15.67 -2.58 -4.07
C PHE A 123 -16.56 -2.98 -2.90
N LYS A 124 -17.87 -2.96 -3.15
CA LYS A 124 -18.85 -3.59 -2.27
C LYS A 124 -18.93 -5.06 -2.65
N TYR A 125 -18.25 -5.92 -1.88
CA TYR A 125 -18.48 -7.36 -1.97
C TYR A 125 -19.90 -7.65 -1.46
N GLN A 126 -20.82 -7.94 -2.38
CA GLN A 126 -22.14 -8.46 -2.03
C GLN A 126 -22.02 -9.97 -1.93
N PRO A 127 -22.14 -10.57 -0.74
CA PRO A 127 -21.87 -12.01 -0.57
C PRO A 127 -22.92 -12.92 -1.22
N GLU A 128 -23.99 -12.41 -1.85
CA GLU A 128 -25.18 -13.22 -2.10
C GLU A 128 -25.78 -13.01 -3.49
N ALA A 129 -25.21 -13.72 -4.47
CA ALA A 129 -25.98 -14.31 -5.56
C ALA A 129 -25.74 -15.82 -5.57
N THR A 130 -26.52 -16.53 -4.74
CA THR A 130 -26.97 -17.92 -4.94
C THR A 130 -25.91 -19.04 -5.01
N VAL A 131 -25.45 -19.55 -3.86
CA VAL A 131 -25.02 -20.98 -3.76
C VAL A 131 -25.40 -21.65 -2.42
N ALA A 132 -25.75 -20.92 -1.36
CA ALA A 132 -25.95 -21.52 -0.03
C ALA A 132 -27.35 -22.09 0.26
N ALA A 133 -28.40 -21.77 -0.52
CA ALA A 133 -29.78 -22.13 -0.18
C ALA A 133 -30.37 -23.34 -0.95
N SER A 134 -29.69 -23.87 -1.98
CA SER A 134 -30.24 -24.94 -2.82
C SER A 134 -29.71 -26.35 -2.50
N THR A 135 -28.61 -26.48 -1.77
CA THR A 135 -27.88 -27.75 -1.68
C THR A 135 -28.34 -28.64 -0.52
N ASP A 136 -28.75 -28.07 0.63
CA ASP A 136 -29.18 -28.87 1.79
C ASP A 136 -30.56 -29.52 1.62
N LYS A 137 -31.54 -28.80 1.06
CA LYS A 137 -32.88 -29.39 0.82
C LYS A 137 -32.86 -30.52 -0.23
N GLN A 138 -31.99 -30.44 -1.22
CA GLN A 138 -31.89 -31.45 -2.27
C GLN A 138 -31.17 -32.72 -1.80
N LEU A 139 -30.20 -32.60 -0.87
CA LEU A 139 -29.56 -33.77 -0.25
C LEU A 139 -30.50 -34.50 0.71
N ASP A 140 -31.28 -33.79 1.53
CA ASP A 140 -32.22 -34.42 2.46
C ASP A 140 -33.36 -35.16 1.75
N GLU A 141 -33.92 -34.57 0.68
CA GLU A 141 -34.95 -35.25 -0.14
C GLU A 141 -34.40 -36.45 -0.92
N ALA A 142 -33.14 -36.40 -1.38
CA ALA A 142 -32.50 -37.52 -2.08
C ALA A 142 -32.13 -38.67 -1.12
N VAL A 143 -31.71 -38.36 0.11
CA VAL A 143 -31.43 -39.35 1.16
C VAL A 143 -32.73 -40.02 1.66
N ALA A 144 -33.83 -39.27 1.79
CA ALA A 144 -35.14 -39.81 2.14
C ALA A 144 -35.68 -40.78 1.07
N ARG A 145 -35.54 -40.44 -0.22
CA ARG A 145 -35.95 -41.31 -1.34
C ARG A 145 -35.11 -42.59 -1.45
N ARG A 146 -33.82 -42.55 -1.08
CA ARG A 146 -32.97 -43.76 -1.03
C ARG A 146 -33.36 -44.69 0.12
N LYS A 147 -33.63 -44.16 1.32
CA LYS A 147 -34.07 -44.98 2.47
C LYS A 147 -35.43 -45.65 2.24
N ALA A 148 -36.36 -44.99 1.56
CA ALA A 148 -37.68 -45.56 1.23
C ALA A 148 -37.61 -46.70 0.18
N LYS A 149 -36.58 -46.71 -0.68
CA LYS A 149 -36.41 -47.73 -1.72
C LYS A 149 -35.74 -49.01 -1.20
N THR A 150 -34.90 -48.90 -0.17
CA THR A 150 -34.20 -50.05 0.45
C THR A 150 -35.06 -50.79 1.47
N ALA A 151 -36.13 -50.18 2.00
CA ALA A 151 -37.05 -50.82 2.97
C ALA A 151 -38.18 -51.63 2.30
N LYS A 152 -38.22 -51.69 0.97
CA LYS A 152 -39.29 -52.34 0.19
C LYS A 152 -38.77 -53.48 -0.72
N ALA A 153 -37.55 -53.96 -0.47
CA ALA A 153 -36.93 -55.12 -1.10
C ALA A 153 -36.76 -56.24 -0.08
#